data_AF-A0A314LF74-F1
#
_entry.id   AF-A0A314LF74-F1
#
_cell.length_a   1.000
_cell.length_b   1.000
_cell.length_c   1.000
_cell.angle_alpha   90.00
_cell.angle_beta   90.00
_cell.angle_gamma   90.00
#
_symmetry.space_group_name_H-M   'P 1'
#
loop_
_entity.id
_entity.type
_entity.pdbx_description
1 polymer ?
#
loop_
_entity_poly.entity_id
_entity_poly.type
_entity_poly.pdbx_seq_one_letter_code
_entity_poly.pdbx_strand_id
1 'polypeptide(L)'
;MELPFWKNFINTAQKTPRLFIIIALTLIILGFIPLYHPSYVTYIVNHHLLHAKCDIFRGKWVPNPDAPYYTNTTCLEIYDFQNCMKHGRPDTEFMKWRWKPKGCELPIFNPHQFLNMMRNKSLAFVGDSVGRNQMQSLMCLLSQVYKFRFENSKVEVVVDMIETYLLVLKFIVTC
;
A
#
# COMPACT_ATOMS: atom_id res chain seq x y z
N MET A 1 3.17 -21.49 68.40
CA MET A 1 3.41 -22.19 67.13
C MET A 1 2.85 -21.29 66.04
N GLU A 2 3.67 -20.39 65.50
CA GLU A 2 3.29 -19.45 64.43
C GLU A 2 4.15 -19.74 63.19
N LEU A 3 3.49 -19.87 62.04
CA LEU A 3 4.09 -20.31 60.77
C LEU A 3 4.93 -19.19 60.12
N PRO A 4 6.15 -19.48 59.61
CA PRO A 4 7.12 -18.47 59.16
C PRO A 4 6.91 -17.97 57.72
N PHE A 5 5.78 -18.28 57.07
CA PHE A 5 5.62 -18.09 55.62
C PHE A 5 5.44 -16.63 55.17
N TRP A 6 5.01 -15.71 56.06
CA TRP A 6 4.63 -14.35 55.68
C TRP A 6 5.75 -13.29 55.67
N LYS A 7 6.96 -13.61 56.15
CA LYS A 7 8.06 -12.62 56.20
C LYS A 7 8.73 -12.35 54.85
N ASN A 8 8.55 -13.22 53.86
CA ASN A 8 9.24 -13.12 52.56
C ASN A 8 8.43 -12.43 51.46
N PHE A 9 7.14 -12.15 51.66
CA PHE A 9 6.31 -11.49 50.64
C PHE A 9 6.35 -9.95 50.73
N ILE A 10 6.71 -9.40 51.90
CA ILE A 10 6.72 -7.95 52.15
C ILE A 10 8.00 -7.29 51.59
N ASN A 11 9.12 -8.02 51.52
CA ASN A 11 10.42 -7.45 51.11
C ASN A 11 10.63 -7.34 49.59
N THR A 12 9.81 -7.98 48.77
CA THR A 12 9.86 -7.86 47.29
C THR A 12 9.11 -6.64 46.75
N ALA A 13 8.26 -6.01 47.58
CA ALA A 13 7.46 -4.84 47.21
C ALA A 13 8.16 -3.50 47.44
N GLN A 14 9.37 -3.48 48.03
CA GLN A 14 10.00 -2.24 48.52
C GLN A 14 11.14 -1.70 47.63
N LYS A 15 11.53 -2.43 46.57
CA LYS A 15 12.63 -2.03 45.65
C LYS A 15 12.19 -1.52 44.27
N THR A 16 10.89 -1.36 44.04
CA THR A 16 10.34 -0.83 42.78
C THR A 16 9.93 0.66 42.77
N PRO A 17 10.02 1.49 43.84
CA PRO A 17 9.42 2.83 43.79
C PRO A 17 10.18 3.79 42.86
N ARG A 18 11.51 3.64 42.73
CA ARG A 18 12.31 4.54 41.90
C ARG A 18 12.00 4.44 40.40
N LEU A 19 11.72 3.24 39.90
CA LEU A 19 11.40 3.04 38.49
C LEU A 19 10.05 3.66 38.12
N PHE A 20 9.03 3.46 38.96
CA PHE A 20 7.72 4.09 38.76
C PHE A 20 7.79 5.61 38.87
N ILE A 21 8.60 6.16 39.77
CA ILE A 21 8.83 7.60 39.88
C ILE A 21 9.52 8.14 38.61
N ILE A 22 10.55 7.45 38.09
CA ILE A 22 11.22 7.86 36.86
C ILE A 22 10.25 7.81 35.67
N ILE A 23 9.45 6.76 35.53
CA ILE A 23 8.44 6.63 34.47
C ILE A 23 7.38 7.73 34.62
N ALA A 24 6.93 8.03 35.83
CA ALA A 24 5.97 9.11 36.07
C ALA A 24 6.56 10.48 35.70
N LEU A 25 7.81 10.76 36.12
CA LEU A 25 8.50 12.01 35.80
C LEU A 25 8.76 12.15 34.29
N THR A 26 9.13 11.09 33.58
CA THR A 26 9.31 11.15 32.12
C THR A 26 8.00 11.38 31.39
N LEU A 27 6.90 10.73 31.80
CA LEU A 27 5.57 10.97 31.22
C LEU A 27 5.08 12.40 31.49
N ILE A 28 5.36 12.93 32.69
CA ILE A 28 5.06 14.32 33.05
C ILE A 28 5.85 15.28 32.15
N ILE A 29 7.17 15.10 32.02
CA ILE A 29 8.03 15.96 31.19
C ILE A 29 7.60 15.91 29.72
N LEU A 30 7.33 14.71 29.18
CA LEU A 30 6.83 14.53 27.81
C LEU A 30 5.45 15.17 27.58
N GLY A 31 4.60 15.22 28.60
CA GLY A 31 3.31 15.92 28.56
C GLY A 31 3.40 17.44 28.65
N PHE A 32 4.45 17.97 29.29
CA PHE A 32 4.67 19.42 29.43
C PHE A 32 5.44 20.04 28.25
N ILE A 33 6.25 19.28 27.52
CA ILE A 33 6.96 19.74 26.31
C ILE A 33 6.02 20.37 25.25
N PRO A 34 4.84 19.77 24.93
CA PRO A 34 3.87 20.37 24.01
C PRO A 34 3.26 21.70 24.50
N LEU A 35 3.17 21.91 25.81
CA LEU A 35 2.56 23.11 26.40
C LEU A 35 3.51 24.30 26.43
N TYR A 36 4.82 24.04 26.49
CA TYR A 36 5.84 25.08 26.55
C TYR A 36 6.24 25.66 25.19
N HIS A 37 5.97 24.93 24.10
CA HIS A 37 6.36 25.35 22.76
C HIS A 37 5.12 25.47 21.85
N PRO A 38 4.39 26.61 21.88
CA PRO A 38 3.19 26.80 21.05
C PRO A 38 3.47 26.58 19.56
N SER A 39 4.68 26.89 19.09
CA SER A 39 5.13 26.63 17.72
C SER A 39 5.18 25.14 17.36
N TYR A 40 5.38 24.24 18.33
CA TYR A 40 5.37 22.78 18.10
C TYR A 40 3.94 22.26 17.88
N VAL A 41 2.97 22.74 18.68
CA VAL A 41 1.56 22.40 18.51
C VAL A 41 1.02 22.94 17.18
N THR A 42 1.32 24.21 16.84
CA THR A 42 0.93 24.79 15.55
C THR A 42 1.61 24.09 14.36
N TYR A 43 2.86 23.65 14.50
CA TYR A 43 3.55 22.83 13.50
C TYR A 43 2.86 21.48 13.29
N ILE A 44 2.52 20.74 14.36
CA ILE A 44 1.81 19.45 14.28
C ILE A 44 0.44 19.63 13.63
N VAL A 45 -0.33 20.64 14.05
CA VAL A 45 -1.67 20.92 13.53
C VAL A 45 -1.61 21.34 12.05
N ASN A 46 -0.67 22.21 11.68
CA ASN A 46 -0.47 22.61 10.28
C ASN A 46 0.02 21.45 9.42
N HIS A 47 0.92 20.61 9.93
CA HIS A 47 1.40 19.43 9.21
C HIS A 47 0.28 18.40 9.01
N HIS A 48 -0.64 18.26 9.97
CA HIS A 48 -1.84 17.42 9.83
C HIS A 48 -2.89 18.01 8.89
N LEU A 49 -3.04 19.34 8.82
CA LEU A 49 -3.96 20.01 7.89
C LEU A 49 -3.42 20.06 6.45
N LEU A 50 -2.11 20.21 6.27
CA LEU A 50 -1.43 20.07 4.96
C LEU A 50 -1.46 18.62 4.47
N HIS A 51 -1.36 17.65 5.39
CA HIS A 51 -1.66 16.25 5.14
C HIS A 51 -3.15 15.96 5.36
N ALA A 52 -4.04 16.69 4.68
CA ALA A 52 -5.37 16.13 4.37
C ALA A 52 -5.12 14.79 3.68
N LYS A 53 -5.22 13.71 4.45
CA LYS A 53 -4.72 12.39 4.11
C LYS A 53 -5.43 11.97 2.83
N CYS A 54 -4.69 11.90 1.73
CA CYS A 54 -5.19 11.45 0.43
C CYS A 54 -5.70 10.02 0.61
N ASP A 55 -7.02 9.88 0.77
CA ASP A 55 -7.68 8.59 0.91
C ASP A 55 -7.84 7.99 -0.48
N ILE A 56 -6.80 7.26 -0.89
CA ILE A 56 -6.72 6.62 -2.20
C ILE A 56 -7.77 5.51 -2.41
N PHE A 57 -8.46 5.06 -1.36
CA PHE A 57 -9.55 4.08 -1.43
C PHE A 57 -10.92 4.70 -1.68
N ARG A 58 -11.08 6.01 -1.46
CA ARG A 58 -12.34 6.73 -1.67
C ARG A 58 -12.23 7.71 -2.81
N GLY A 59 -13.15 7.60 -3.77
CA GLY A 59 -13.06 8.37 -5.00
C GLY A 59 -14.18 8.05 -5.95
N LYS A 60 -13.95 8.34 -7.22
CA LYS A 60 -14.87 8.03 -8.32
C LYS A 60 -14.11 7.62 -9.57
N TRP A 61 -14.75 6.82 -10.39
CA TRP A 61 -14.31 6.57 -11.75
C TRP A 61 -14.56 7.81 -12.61
N VAL A 62 -13.56 8.22 -13.37
CA VAL A 62 -13.63 9.34 -14.32
C VAL A 62 -13.11 8.90 -15.69
N PRO A 63 -13.60 9.47 -16.80
CA PRO A 63 -13.08 9.19 -18.12
C PRO A 63 -11.58 9.50 -18.21
N ASN A 64 -10.86 8.66 -18.97
CA ASN A 64 -9.44 8.81 -19.26
C ASN A 64 -9.21 8.71 -20.78
N PRO A 65 -9.04 9.85 -21.48
CA PRO A 65 -8.84 9.85 -22.93
C PRO A 65 -7.49 9.25 -23.34
N ASP A 66 -6.51 9.20 -22.42
CA ASP A 66 -5.16 8.68 -22.69
C ASP A 66 -5.06 7.15 -22.55
N ALA A 67 -6.15 6.48 -22.18
CA ALA A 67 -6.22 5.03 -22.05
C ALA A 67 -6.70 4.35 -23.36
N PRO A 68 -6.38 3.05 -23.56
CA PRO A 68 -5.67 2.15 -22.64
C PRO A 68 -4.14 2.28 -22.70
N TYR A 69 -3.48 1.95 -21.59
CA TYR A 69 -2.01 1.98 -21.49
C TYR A 69 -1.32 0.82 -22.21
N TYR A 70 -2.06 -0.25 -22.51
CA TYR A 70 -1.62 -1.39 -23.31
C TYR A 70 -2.82 -2.02 -24.01
N THR A 71 -2.57 -2.77 -25.07
CA THR A 71 -3.59 -3.50 -25.83
C THR A 71 -3.20 -4.97 -25.96
N ASN A 72 -4.10 -5.79 -26.50
CA ASN A 72 -3.82 -7.18 -26.82
C ASN A 72 -2.73 -7.37 -27.89
N THR A 73 -2.35 -6.29 -28.61
CA THR A 73 -1.25 -6.30 -29.57
C THR A 73 0.06 -5.80 -28.98
N THR A 74 0.02 -4.92 -27.97
CA THR A 74 1.23 -4.39 -27.31
C THR A 74 1.67 -5.19 -26.09
N CYS A 75 0.82 -6.09 -25.57
CA CYS A 75 1.17 -7.02 -24.50
C CYS A 75 0.93 -8.47 -24.90
N LEU A 76 1.98 -9.30 -24.85
CA LEU A 76 1.90 -10.73 -25.15
C LEU A 76 1.56 -11.62 -23.94
N GLU A 77 1.49 -11.03 -22.74
CA GLU A 77 1.19 -11.75 -21.48
C GLU A 77 -0.31 -11.90 -21.21
N ILE A 78 -1.16 -11.29 -22.04
CA ILE A 78 -2.62 -11.45 -21.96
C ILE A 78 -2.96 -12.83 -22.50
N TYR A 79 -3.47 -13.70 -21.63
CA TYR A 79 -3.92 -15.02 -22.07
C TYR A 79 -5.12 -14.88 -23.00
N ASP A 80 -5.27 -15.85 -23.88
CA ASP A 80 -6.30 -15.81 -24.91
C ASP A 80 -7.71 -15.65 -24.32
N PHE A 81 -8.02 -16.42 -23.28
CA PHE A 81 -9.33 -16.36 -22.59
C PHE A 81 -9.62 -15.01 -21.90
N GLN A 82 -8.63 -14.13 -21.72
CA GLN A 82 -8.79 -12.78 -21.16
C GLN A 82 -8.91 -11.71 -22.26
N ASN A 83 -8.77 -12.08 -23.54
CA ASN A 83 -8.83 -11.16 -24.66
C ASN A 83 -10.29 -10.89 -25.06
N CYS A 84 -10.95 -9.95 -24.37
CA CYS A 84 -12.37 -9.63 -24.61
C CYS A 84 -12.63 -9.16 -26.05
N MET A 85 -11.69 -8.40 -26.63
CA MET A 85 -11.81 -7.90 -28.00
C MET A 85 -11.81 -9.04 -29.02
N LYS A 86 -10.98 -10.07 -28.80
CA LYS A 86 -10.96 -11.29 -29.62
C LYS A 86 -12.25 -12.10 -29.44
N HIS A 87 -12.79 -12.15 -28.22
CA HIS A 87 -13.96 -12.95 -27.86
C HIS A 87 -15.30 -12.21 -28.01
N GLY A 88 -15.36 -11.20 -28.87
CA GLY A 88 -16.62 -10.66 -29.36
C GLY A 88 -17.19 -9.47 -28.59
N ARG A 89 -16.42 -8.84 -27.69
CA ARG A 89 -16.82 -7.57 -27.08
C ARG A 89 -16.50 -6.40 -28.04
N PRO A 90 -17.50 -5.69 -28.59
CA PRO A 90 -17.27 -4.64 -29.58
C PRO A 90 -17.01 -3.25 -28.95
N ASP A 91 -17.45 -3.02 -27.71
CA ASP A 91 -17.26 -1.74 -27.01
C ASP A 91 -15.86 -1.64 -26.41
N THR A 92 -15.25 -0.45 -26.52
CA THR A 92 -13.91 -0.16 -25.94
C THR A 92 -13.95 0.83 -24.78
N GLU A 93 -15.12 1.38 -24.50
CA GLU A 93 -15.32 2.44 -23.49
C GLU A 93 -14.96 1.97 -22.08
N PHE A 94 -15.07 0.68 -21.81
CA PHE A 94 -14.67 0.09 -20.52
C PHE A 94 -13.19 0.30 -20.21
N MET A 95 -12.33 0.41 -21.24
CA MET A 95 -10.90 0.66 -21.07
C MET A 95 -10.57 2.14 -20.81
N LYS A 96 -11.51 3.07 -21.04
CA LYS A 96 -11.31 4.52 -20.98
C LYS A 96 -11.66 5.13 -19.63
N TRP A 97 -11.46 4.39 -18.54
CA TRP A 97 -11.77 4.84 -17.19
C TRP A 97 -10.52 4.83 -16.31
N ARG A 98 -10.40 5.83 -15.43
CA ARG A 98 -9.40 5.86 -14.36
C ARG A 98 -10.04 6.14 -13.01
N TRP A 99 -9.46 5.59 -11.95
CA TRP A 99 -9.84 5.90 -10.58
C TRP A 99 -9.27 7.26 -10.16
N LYS A 100 -10.11 8.16 -9.65
CA LYS A 100 -9.71 9.46 -9.09
C LYS A 100 -10.08 9.53 -7.60
N PRO A 101 -9.10 9.47 -6.69
CA PRO A 101 -9.32 9.65 -5.27
C PRO A 101 -9.92 11.02 -4.91
N LYS A 102 -10.55 11.10 -3.74
CA LYS A 102 -11.05 12.35 -3.20
C LYS A 102 -9.90 13.13 -2.56
N GLY A 103 -9.68 14.35 -3.03
CA GLY A 103 -8.71 15.28 -2.43
C GLY A 103 -7.28 15.18 -2.97
N CYS A 104 -7.04 14.38 -4.01
CA CYS A 104 -5.73 14.24 -4.64
C CYS A 104 -5.84 13.68 -6.06
N GLU A 105 -4.77 13.81 -6.85
CA GLU A 105 -4.61 13.12 -8.14
C GLU A 105 -3.55 12.02 -7.99
N LEU A 106 -3.80 10.87 -8.61
CA LEU A 106 -2.79 9.82 -8.72
C LEU A 106 -1.86 10.13 -9.89
N PRO A 107 -0.54 9.93 -9.73
CA PRO A 107 0.37 10.03 -10.86
C PRO A 107 0.07 8.95 -11.90
N ILE A 108 0.32 9.27 -13.17
CA ILE A 108 0.26 8.28 -14.24
C ILE A 108 1.38 7.26 -14.02
N PHE A 109 1.07 5.98 -14.21
CA PHE A 109 2.06 4.92 -14.04
C PHE A 109 3.23 5.11 -15.02
N ASN A 110 4.45 5.18 -14.48
CA ASN A 110 5.66 5.26 -15.27
C ASN A 110 6.47 3.96 -15.10
N PRO A 111 6.59 3.13 -16.15
CA PRO A 111 7.27 1.85 -16.05
C PRO A 111 8.77 1.99 -15.75
N HIS A 112 9.45 3.02 -16.27
CA HIS A 112 10.86 3.27 -15.95
C HIS A 112 11.05 3.60 -14.46
N GLN A 113 10.18 4.46 -13.91
CA GLN A 113 10.24 4.82 -12.50
C GLN A 113 10.00 3.60 -11.61
N PHE A 114 9.01 2.77 -11.95
CA PHE A 114 8.74 1.53 -11.24
C PHE A 114 9.95 0.59 -11.24
N LEU A 115 10.53 0.33 -12.42
CA LEU A 115 11.71 -0.55 -12.55
C LEU A 115 12.92 -0.03 -11.78
N ASN A 116 13.15 1.30 -11.79
CA ASN A 116 14.20 1.92 -11.00
C ASN A 116 13.99 1.74 -9.50
N MET A 117 12.76 1.92 -9.02
CA MET A 117 12.40 1.72 -7.61
C MET A 117 12.54 0.25 -7.18
N MET A 118 12.27 -0.68 -8.10
CA MET A 118 12.34 -2.12 -7.88
C MET A 118 13.72 -2.74 -8.13
N ARG A 119 14.73 -1.93 -8.46
CA ARG A 119 16.10 -2.42 -8.67
C ARG A 119 16.61 -3.13 -7.42
N ASN A 120 17.15 -4.34 -7.60
CA ASN A 120 17.63 -5.22 -6.52
C ASN A 120 16.56 -5.63 -5.50
N LYS A 121 15.28 -5.58 -5.89
CA LYS A 121 14.14 -6.05 -5.10
C LYS A 121 13.40 -7.14 -5.87
N SER A 122 12.86 -8.11 -5.14
CA SER A 122 11.94 -9.11 -5.71
C SER A 122 10.51 -8.73 -5.37
N LEU A 123 9.61 -8.86 -6.33
CA LEU A 123 8.17 -8.73 -6.16
C LEU A 123 7.51 -10.05 -6.50
N ALA A 124 6.55 -10.46 -5.68
CA ALA A 124 5.67 -11.57 -6.00
C ALA A 124 4.24 -11.25 -5.64
N PHE A 125 3.35 -11.90 -6.39
CA PHE A 125 1.92 -11.84 -6.23
C PHE A 125 1.47 -13.16 -5.62
N VAL A 126 0.85 -13.11 -4.45
CA VAL A 126 0.28 -14.29 -3.79
C VAL A 126 -1.21 -14.04 -3.59
N GLY A 127 -2.02 -14.91 -4.15
CA GLY A 127 -3.48 -14.77 -4.15
C GLY A 127 -4.14 -15.79 -5.06
N ASP A 128 -5.44 -15.58 -5.29
CA ASP A 128 -6.27 -16.38 -6.18
C ASP A 128 -6.12 -15.94 -7.65
N SER A 129 -7.14 -16.22 -8.46
CA SER A 129 -7.20 -15.78 -9.85
C SER A 129 -7.11 -14.26 -9.99
N VAL A 130 -7.57 -13.49 -9.00
CA VAL A 130 -7.47 -12.03 -9.00
C VAL A 130 -6.01 -11.63 -8.89
N GLY A 131 -5.25 -12.16 -7.93
CA GLY A 131 -3.81 -11.87 -7.78
C GLY A 131 -3.00 -12.16 -9.05
N ARG A 132 -3.35 -13.21 -9.79
CA ARG A 132 -2.76 -13.53 -11.09
C ARG A 132 -3.07 -12.48 -12.16
N ASN A 133 -4.33 -12.05 -12.27
CA ASN A 133 -4.74 -11.01 -13.22
C ASN A 133 -3.99 -9.70 -12.97
N GLN A 134 -3.76 -9.38 -11.70
CA GLN A 134 -3.03 -8.20 -11.29
C GLN A 134 -1.56 -8.26 -11.73
N MET A 135 -0.90 -9.39 -11.49
CA MET A 135 0.47 -9.65 -11.93
C MET A 135 0.61 -9.49 -13.45
N GLN A 136 -0.27 -10.11 -14.23
CA GLN A 136 -0.23 -10.07 -15.69
C GLN A 136 -0.36 -8.65 -16.23
N SER A 137 -1.24 -7.84 -15.66
CA SER A 137 -1.37 -6.45 -16.10
C SER A 137 -0.15 -5.59 -15.78
N LEU A 138 0.46 -5.79 -14.60
CA LEU A 138 1.71 -5.11 -14.29
C LEU A 138 2.76 -5.49 -15.34
N MET A 139 2.84 -6.76 -15.72
CA MET A 139 3.74 -7.19 -16.78
C MET A 139 3.43 -6.49 -18.12
N CYS A 140 2.16 -6.30 -18.48
CA CYS A 140 1.77 -5.55 -19.68
C CYS A 140 2.14 -4.06 -19.63
N LEU A 141 2.03 -3.43 -18.46
CA LEU A 141 2.45 -2.04 -18.28
C LEU A 141 3.98 -1.92 -18.40
N LEU A 142 4.71 -2.89 -17.86
CA LEU A 142 6.17 -2.92 -17.95
C LEU A 142 6.66 -3.35 -19.35
N SER A 143 5.87 -4.12 -20.10
CA SER A 143 6.22 -4.58 -21.44
C SER A 143 6.39 -3.44 -22.46
N GLN A 144 5.86 -2.25 -22.14
CA GLN A 144 6.00 -1.05 -22.96
C GLN A 144 7.46 -0.56 -23.02
N VAL A 145 8.31 -0.93 -22.05
CA VAL A 145 9.72 -0.51 -21.99
C VAL A 145 10.70 -1.67 -21.84
N TYR A 146 10.23 -2.86 -21.47
CA TYR A 146 11.08 -4.04 -21.28
C TYR A 146 10.42 -5.32 -21.79
N LYS A 147 11.12 -6.09 -22.62
CA LYS A 147 10.62 -7.40 -23.08
C LYS A 147 10.96 -8.47 -22.05
N PHE A 148 9.96 -8.92 -21.29
CA PHE A 148 10.14 -10.04 -20.37
C PHE A 148 10.31 -11.35 -21.15
N ARG A 149 11.25 -12.19 -20.72
CA ARG A 149 11.38 -13.59 -21.14
C ARG A 149 11.44 -14.42 -19.88
N PHE A 150 10.40 -15.21 -19.63
CA PHE A 150 10.34 -16.06 -18.45
C PHE A 150 11.06 -17.38 -18.71
N GLU A 151 12.24 -17.53 -18.11
CA GLU A 151 12.85 -18.83 -17.85
C GLU A 151 13.00 -18.95 -16.32
N ASN A 152 12.10 -19.71 -15.68
CA ASN A 152 12.20 -20.25 -14.31
C ASN A 152 12.76 -19.33 -13.20
N SER A 153 12.03 -18.30 -12.77
CA SER A 153 12.38 -17.54 -11.56
C SER A 153 11.28 -17.62 -10.50
N LYS A 154 11.65 -18.08 -9.31
CA LYS A 154 10.82 -18.16 -8.10
C LYS A 154 10.26 -16.78 -7.73
N VAL A 155 9.01 -16.77 -7.32
CA VAL A 155 8.21 -15.59 -7.01
C VAL A 155 7.53 -15.91 -5.66
N GLU A 156 8.19 -15.53 -4.56
CA GLU A 156 7.75 -15.77 -3.17
C GLU A 156 7.57 -14.43 -2.46
N VAL A 157 6.36 -14.09 -2.01
CA VAL A 157 6.07 -12.87 -1.23
C VAL A 157 4.87 -13.04 -0.30
N VAL A 158 4.97 -12.45 0.88
CA VAL A 158 3.85 -11.96 1.69
C VAL A 158 3.64 -10.47 1.35
N VAL A 159 2.60 -10.11 0.59
CA VAL A 159 2.19 -8.72 0.39
C VAL A 159 0.93 -8.50 1.22
N ASP A 160 1.08 -7.82 2.35
CA ASP A 160 -0.03 -7.13 3.00
C ASP A 160 0.25 -5.62 2.86
N MET A 161 0.21 -5.17 1.62
CA MET A 161 0.43 -3.78 1.26
C MET A 161 -0.43 -3.47 0.04
N ILE A 162 -1.62 -2.97 0.36
CA ILE A 162 -2.30 -1.95 -0.44
C ILE A 162 -3.00 -2.54 -1.68
N GLU A 163 -4.26 -2.95 -1.47
CA GLU A 163 -5.37 -3.04 -2.45
C GLU A 163 -5.54 -1.81 -3.39
N THR A 164 -4.61 -0.85 -3.35
CA THR A 164 -4.87 0.56 -3.61
C THR A 164 -4.17 1.13 -4.83
N TYR A 165 -3.17 0.45 -5.38
CA TYR A 165 -2.76 0.66 -6.78
C TYR A 165 -3.59 -0.20 -7.74
N LEU A 166 -4.48 -1.00 -7.17
CA LEU A 166 -5.04 -2.22 -7.75
C LEU A 166 -6.49 -2.10 -8.23
N LEU A 167 -7.14 -0.99 -7.88
CA LEU A 167 -8.38 -0.58 -8.55
C LEU A 167 -8.17 -0.35 -10.05
N VAL A 168 -6.95 -0.04 -10.50
CA VAL A 168 -6.58 0.06 -11.94
C VAL A 168 -6.73 -1.29 -12.66
N LEU A 169 -6.78 -2.40 -11.92
CA LEU A 169 -6.78 -3.77 -12.46
C LEU A 169 -8.13 -4.47 -12.43
N LYS A 170 -9.16 -3.79 -11.92
CA LYS A 170 -10.53 -4.34 -11.88
C LYS A 170 -11.12 -4.61 -13.27
N PHE A 171 -10.47 -4.16 -14.35
CA PHE A 171 -10.93 -4.39 -15.73
C PHE A 171 -10.43 -5.67 -16.40
N ILE A 172 -9.58 -6.49 -15.76
CA ILE A 172 -9.19 -7.79 -16.34
C ILE A 172 -10.23 -8.89 -16.05
N VAL A 173 -11.12 -8.69 -15.09
CA VAL A 173 -12.08 -9.73 -14.65
C VAL A 173 -13.44 -9.63 -15.36
N THR A 174 -13.68 -8.61 -16.19
CA THR A 174 -14.97 -8.45 -16.89
C THR A 174 -14.78 -8.27 -18.41
N CYS A 175 -14.30 -9.33 -19.06
CA CYS A 175 -15.17 -9.87 -20.11
C CYS A 175 -16.36 -10.49 -19.38
#